data_AF-A0A7R9Q6Q6-F1
#
_entry.id   AF-A0A7R9Q6Q6-F1
#
_cell.length_a   1.000
_cell.length_b   1.000
_cell.length_c   1.000
_cell.angle_alpha   90.00
_cell.angle_beta   90.00
_cell.angle_gamma   90.00
#
_symmetry.space_group_name_H-M   'P 1'
#
loop_
_entity.id
_entity.type
_entity.pdbx_description
1 polymer ?
#
loop_
_entity_poly.entity_id
_entity_poly.type
_entity_poly.pdbx_seq_one_letter_code
_entity_poly.pdbx_strand_id
1 'polypeptide(L)'
;MTSHPISVPVYNPDEINEIFDRISYGKNYLNAYRYDNAVQNDLWDYLTVAVNNSLNVKRVMDSWTLQDGYPVVTLTRDYARRKAWLTQKRFLLYVTTNETNGVNKKNYWWEIPITYTTERDANWEPITKLWMTKTNSLKEFMVKEEDIPEKNEWIIANIQEVGYYRVNYDVDNWKLIIRQLVSNHSKIHVINRAQLIDDALDMSRAHLLDYHIALNITQYLINEKEFIAWEAALNAFSFLDRMLRRSASYGLWKVYVLNLINRIYNEITWNVSQDSDTILDKYLQISIIGWTCKYGHSDCVQQSLKRFREWQRRVRDGDYKNPIHPNLRSIVYCTGIEFGSEQDWDFLWNQYLNTSVASEKDKLLRSLACTREPWLLSRFISRAFNGSSGIRKQDGSYVFRAVASSNYGRDIAYNFLRDQWDLIVKYFGKSFFSFGSLVKSVTSSMNSEFELRQLQEFYNSVKDNVGTAQRSFMQAIEQTKANVHWMQSHYHEIDIWLSNTKHLLIR
;
A
#
# COMPACT_ATOMS: atom_id res chain seq x y z
N MET A 1 -6.33 1.51 12.07
CA MET A 1 -5.14 0.83 12.61
C MET A 1 -4.70 1.56 13.87
N THR A 2 -4.49 0.86 14.98
CA THR A 2 -3.96 1.45 16.23
C THR A 2 -2.44 1.40 16.18
N SER A 3 -1.79 2.55 16.01
CA SER A 3 -0.33 2.70 16.07
C SER A 3 0.16 2.73 17.53
N HIS A 4 1.45 2.47 17.75
CA HIS A 4 2.14 2.68 19.02
C HIS A 4 3.40 3.54 18.78
N PRO A 5 3.95 4.21 19.80
CA PRO A 5 5.24 4.88 19.70
C PRO A 5 6.36 3.91 19.30
N ILE A 6 7.45 4.41 18.73
CA ILE A 6 8.63 3.59 18.38
C ILE A 6 9.26 3.01 19.65
N SER A 7 9.24 3.76 20.76
CA SER A 7 9.71 3.29 22.07
C SER A 7 8.53 3.00 23.01
N VAL A 8 8.41 1.76 23.48
CA VAL A 8 7.35 1.32 24.40
C VAL A 8 7.97 0.45 25.51
N PRO A 9 7.61 0.67 26.80
CA PRO A 9 8.03 -0.22 27.87
C PRO A 9 7.33 -1.58 27.77
N VAL A 10 8.06 -2.67 28.04
CA VAL A 10 7.56 -4.04 27.99
C VAL A 10 7.69 -4.71 29.36
N TYR A 11 6.64 -5.39 29.80
CA TYR A 11 6.56 -6.00 31.13
C TYR A 11 6.30 -7.51 31.09
N ASN A 12 5.87 -8.09 29.96
CA ASN A 12 5.70 -9.54 29.80
C ASN A 12 6.28 -10.08 28.47
N PRO A 13 6.56 -11.39 28.36
CA PRO A 13 7.15 -11.98 27.15
C PRO A 13 6.30 -11.88 25.88
N ASP A 14 4.97 -11.77 26.02
CA ASP A 14 4.06 -11.65 24.88
C ASP A 14 4.16 -10.26 24.21
N GLU A 15 4.44 -9.22 24.99
CA GLU A 15 4.67 -7.84 24.55
C GLU A 15 6.03 -7.65 23.83
N ILE A 16 7.03 -8.49 24.10
CA ILE A 16 8.36 -8.43 23.45
C ILE A 16 8.23 -8.69 21.94
N ASN A 17 7.30 -9.58 21.55
CA ASN A 17 7.08 -9.96 20.16
C ASN A 17 6.42 -8.85 19.30
N GLU A 18 6.00 -7.74 19.91
CA GLU A 18 5.32 -6.64 19.21
C GLU A 18 6.27 -5.51 18.73
N ILE A 19 7.59 -5.54 19.02
CA ILE A 19 8.47 -4.34 18.95
C ILE A 19 9.69 -4.46 18.00
N PHE A 20 9.89 -5.55 17.26
CA PHE A 20 11.10 -5.72 16.45
C PHE A 20 11.10 -4.93 15.13
N ASP A 21 11.94 -3.89 15.04
CA ASP A 21 12.39 -3.28 13.78
C ASP A 21 13.93 -3.07 13.75
N ARG A 22 14.45 -2.54 12.63
CA ARG A 22 15.89 -2.46 12.29
C ARG A 22 16.31 -1.02 12.03
N ILE A 23 17.31 -0.49 12.75
CA ILE A 23 18.09 0.71 12.34
C ILE A 23 19.59 0.54 12.67
N SER A 24 20.44 1.05 11.77
CA SER A 24 21.91 0.95 11.76
C SER A 24 22.64 2.26 12.10
N TYR A 25 23.96 2.15 12.22
CA TYR A 25 24.84 2.87 13.15
C TYR A 25 25.88 3.82 12.52
N GLY A 26 26.43 4.75 13.32
CA GLY A 26 27.60 5.59 13.03
C GLY A 26 28.86 5.25 13.84
N LYS A 27 30.05 5.48 13.27
CA LYS A 27 31.37 4.95 13.71
C LYS A 27 31.85 5.39 15.12
N ASN A 28 31.48 6.58 15.61
CA ASN A 28 31.88 7.05 16.96
C ASN A 28 30.99 6.46 18.07
N TYR A 29 29.68 6.52 17.89
CA TYR A 29 28.71 5.86 18.76
C TYR A 29 28.97 4.34 18.82
N LEU A 30 29.23 3.71 17.67
CA LEU A 30 29.61 2.29 17.61
C LEU A 30 30.84 1.93 18.42
N ASN A 31 31.87 2.76 18.38
CA ASN A 31 33.09 2.51 19.13
C ASN A 31 32.85 2.70 20.64
N ALA A 32 32.04 3.69 21.03
CA ALA A 32 31.72 3.96 22.42
C ALA A 32 30.90 2.84 23.08
N TYR A 33 29.95 2.25 22.35
CA TYR A 33 29.10 1.15 22.84
C TYR A 33 29.51 -0.21 22.27
N ARG A 34 30.77 -0.36 21.85
CA ARG A 34 31.27 -1.62 21.29
C ARG A 34 31.26 -2.69 22.37
N TYR A 35 30.55 -3.79 22.10
CA TYR A 35 30.37 -4.90 23.05
C TYR A 35 29.55 -4.56 24.30
N ASP A 36 28.80 -3.46 24.28
CA ASP A 36 27.88 -3.05 25.34
C ASP A 36 26.48 -2.72 24.76
N ASN A 37 25.55 -2.37 25.63
CA ASN A 37 24.18 -2.00 25.30
C ASN A 37 24.02 -0.47 25.21
N ALA A 38 23.03 -0.01 24.46
CA ALA A 38 22.69 1.40 24.37
C ALA A 38 21.17 1.60 24.33
N VAL A 39 20.74 2.79 24.72
CA VAL A 39 19.34 3.26 24.65
C VAL A 39 19.23 4.43 23.68
N GLN A 40 18.02 4.81 23.26
CA GLN A 40 17.80 5.84 22.24
C GLN A 40 18.52 7.17 22.53
N ASN A 41 18.60 7.58 23.79
CA ASN A 41 19.23 8.84 24.19
C ASN A 41 20.74 8.86 23.89
N ASP A 42 21.40 7.71 24.01
CA ASP A 42 22.84 7.59 23.73
C ASP A 42 23.13 7.97 22.27
N LEU A 43 22.32 7.52 21.33
CA LEU A 43 22.47 7.90 19.91
C LEU A 43 22.25 9.40 19.70
N TRP A 44 21.23 9.97 20.33
CA TRP A 44 20.88 11.39 20.19
C TRP A 44 21.97 12.32 20.72
N ASP A 45 22.64 11.95 21.81
CA ASP A 45 23.73 12.72 22.38
C ASP A 45 24.93 12.77 21.41
N TYR A 46 25.32 11.63 20.84
CA TYR A 46 26.41 11.59 19.85
C TYR A 46 26.09 12.36 18.57
N LEU A 47 24.83 12.32 18.10
CA LEU A 47 24.41 13.10 16.93
C LEU A 47 24.37 14.60 17.23
N THR A 48 23.95 15.00 18.44
CA THR A 48 23.97 16.41 18.88
C THR A 48 25.39 16.97 18.90
N VAL A 49 26.36 16.20 19.39
CA VAL A 49 27.78 16.57 19.35
C VAL A 49 28.30 16.64 17.90
N ALA A 50 27.93 15.68 17.04
CA ALA A 50 28.38 15.63 15.66
C ALA A 50 27.94 16.85 14.82
N VAL A 51 26.82 17.49 15.18
CA VAL A 51 26.35 18.75 14.57
C VAL A 51 26.84 19.99 15.33
N ASN A 52 27.91 19.88 16.11
CA ASN A 52 28.49 20.95 16.93
C ASN A 52 27.47 21.64 17.86
N ASN A 53 26.51 20.87 18.39
CA ASN A 53 25.42 21.37 19.24
C ASN A 53 24.54 22.46 18.58
N SER A 54 24.58 22.61 17.25
CA SER A 54 23.75 23.57 16.52
C SER A 54 22.26 23.22 16.54
N LEU A 55 21.93 21.94 16.80
CA LEU A 55 20.58 21.42 16.93
C LEU A 55 20.53 20.44 18.10
N ASN A 56 19.53 20.56 18.96
CA ASN A 56 19.23 19.55 19.98
C ASN A 56 18.52 18.37 19.31
N VAL A 57 19.29 17.35 18.92
CA VAL A 57 18.76 16.17 18.19
C VAL A 57 17.77 15.40 19.06
N LYS A 58 18.04 15.30 20.37
CA LYS A 58 17.15 14.63 21.31
C LYS A 58 15.74 15.25 21.28
N ARG A 59 15.62 16.58 21.37
CA ARG A 59 14.33 17.28 21.31
C ARG A 59 13.58 16.97 20.01
N VAL A 60 14.27 16.94 18.88
CA VAL A 60 13.67 16.59 17.60
C VAL A 60 13.18 15.15 17.63
N MET A 61 14.05 14.21 17.96
CA MET A 61 13.75 12.78 17.90
C MET A 61 12.73 12.32 18.95
N ASP A 62 12.70 12.92 20.14
CA ASP A 62 11.65 12.68 21.14
C ASP A 62 10.25 12.92 20.56
N SER A 63 10.10 13.95 19.70
CA SER A 63 8.83 14.26 19.05
C SER A 63 8.41 13.22 18.00
N TRP A 64 9.34 12.38 17.53
CA TRP A 64 9.11 11.33 16.55
C TRP A 64 9.04 9.92 17.17
N THR A 65 9.78 9.65 18.25
CA THR A 65 9.91 8.29 18.81
C THR A 65 8.99 8.01 19.99
N LEU A 66 8.58 9.05 20.74
CA LEU A 66 7.79 8.91 21.98
C LEU A 66 6.27 9.07 21.80
N GLN A 67 5.81 9.37 20.59
CA GLN A 67 4.39 9.49 20.26
C GLN A 67 4.02 8.69 19.02
N ASP A 68 2.74 8.33 18.91
CA ASP A 68 2.23 7.43 17.88
C ASP A 68 1.70 8.19 16.64
N GLY A 69 2.03 7.68 15.45
CA GLY A 69 1.65 8.25 14.17
C GLY A 69 2.61 9.35 13.67
N TYR A 70 2.21 10.04 12.60
CA TYR A 70 3.00 11.06 11.93
C TYR A 70 2.13 12.24 11.51
N PRO A 71 2.70 13.41 11.20
CA PRO A 71 1.91 14.58 10.83
C PRO A 71 1.56 14.62 9.34
N VAL A 72 0.45 15.29 9.04
CA VAL A 72 0.23 15.95 7.75
C VAL A 72 0.55 17.43 7.92
N VAL A 73 1.37 17.96 7.02
CA VAL A 73 1.71 19.37 6.92
C VAL A 73 0.86 19.99 5.83
N THR A 74 0.07 21.01 6.14
CA THR A 74 -0.79 21.71 5.17
C THR A 74 -0.19 23.07 4.83
N LEU A 75 0.17 23.27 3.56
CA LEU A 75 0.64 24.53 3.01
C LEU A 75 -0.57 25.28 2.42
N THR A 76 -0.87 26.45 2.97
CA THR A 76 -1.97 27.30 2.49
C THR A 76 -1.44 28.61 1.94
N ARG A 77 -1.91 29.02 0.77
CA ARG A 77 -1.55 30.28 0.13
C ARG A 77 -2.70 31.29 0.14
N ASP A 78 -2.42 32.52 0.56
CA ASP A 78 -3.21 33.71 0.23
C ASP A 78 -2.61 34.34 -1.04
N TYR A 79 -3.20 33.97 -2.18
CA TYR A 79 -2.80 34.44 -3.51
C TYR A 79 -3.00 35.94 -3.70
N ALA A 80 -3.91 36.59 -2.96
CA ALA A 80 -4.16 38.02 -3.10
C ALA A 80 -3.07 38.83 -2.40
N ARG A 81 -2.66 38.39 -1.20
CA ARG A 81 -1.65 39.06 -0.37
C ARG A 81 -0.23 38.52 -0.56
N ARG A 82 -0.04 37.53 -1.44
CA ARG A 82 1.24 36.84 -1.64
C ARG A 82 1.81 36.33 -0.30
N LYS A 83 0.98 35.65 0.48
CA LYS A 83 1.37 35.04 1.77
C LYS A 83 1.17 33.53 1.71
N ALA A 84 2.01 32.78 2.41
CA ALA A 84 1.82 31.36 2.58
C ALA A 84 2.26 30.92 3.98
N TRP A 85 1.57 29.94 4.54
CA TRP A 85 1.87 29.39 5.86
C TRP A 85 1.65 27.90 5.90
N LEU A 86 2.33 27.27 6.85
CA LEU A 86 2.30 25.84 7.11
C LEU A 86 1.66 25.57 8.47
N THR A 87 0.80 24.56 8.51
CA THR A 87 0.24 24.03 9.75
C THR A 87 0.50 22.53 9.81
N GLN A 88 0.55 21.95 11.01
CA GLN A 88 0.68 20.51 11.20
C GLN A 88 -0.47 19.97 12.04
N LYS A 89 -0.90 18.75 11.74
CA LYS A 89 -1.77 17.95 12.59
C LYS A 89 -1.43 16.48 12.41
N ARG A 90 -1.77 15.64 13.39
CA ARG A 90 -1.66 14.19 13.25
C ARG A 90 -2.45 13.71 12.03
N PHE A 91 -1.81 12.95 11.15
CA PHE A 91 -2.50 12.28 10.06
C PHE A 91 -3.13 11.00 10.57
N LEU A 92 -4.41 10.82 10.26
CA LEU A 92 -5.19 9.63 10.60
C LEU A 92 -5.95 9.22 9.36
N LEU A 93 -5.66 8.02 8.88
CA LEU A 93 -6.36 7.47 7.72
C LEU A 93 -7.84 7.20 8.00
N TYR A 94 -8.18 6.98 9.27
CA TYR A 94 -9.53 6.72 9.75
C TYR A 94 -9.76 7.45 11.06
N VAL A 95 -10.72 8.37 11.08
CA VAL A 95 -11.15 9.03 12.31
C VAL A 95 -12.08 8.08 13.06
N THR A 96 -11.70 7.66 14.26
CA THR A 96 -12.58 6.85 15.11
C THR A 96 -13.49 7.75 15.95
N THR A 97 -14.68 7.25 16.31
CA THR A 97 -15.67 7.97 17.14
C THR A 97 -15.11 8.45 18.49
N ASN A 98 -14.03 7.84 18.98
CA ASN A 98 -13.39 8.21 20.24
C ASN A 98 -12.55 9.49 20.14
N GLU A 99 -12.01 9.82 18.96
CA GLU A 99 -11.26 11.06 18.73
C GLU A 99 -12.18 12.25 18.44
N THR A 100 -13.34 12.02 17.82
CA THR A 100 -14.39 13.05 17.64
C THR A 100 -15.03 13.46 18.97
N ASN A 101 -15.15 12.52 19.92
CA ASN A 101 -15.76 12.76 21.23
C ASN A 101 -14.81 13.46 22.23
N GLY A 102 -13.59 13.82 21.84
CA GLY A 102 -12.67 14.62 22.65
C GLY A 102 -12.11 13.95 23.91
N VAL A 103 -12.39 12.66 24.12
CA VAL A 103 -12.07 11.92 25.36
C VAL A 103 -10.56 11.73 25.58
N ASN A 104 -9.72 11.91 24.54
CA ASN A 104 -8.25 11.82 24.61
C ASN A 104 -7.57 12.80 23.63
N LYS A 105 -7.74 14.12 23.78
CA LYS A 105 -6.93 15.09 23.01
C LYS A 105 -5.49 15.15 23.52
N LYS A 106 -4.67 14.15 23.15
CA LYS A 106 -3.21 14.28 23.25
C LYS A 106 -2.78 15.45 22.35
N ASN A 107 -1.94 16.34 22.88
CA ASN A 107 -1.40 17.47 22.13
C ASN A 107 -0.22 16.99 21.27
N TYR A 108 -0.52 16.37 20.13
CA TYR A 108 0.46 15.87 19.17
C TYR A 108 1.24 17.03 18.53
N TRP A 109 2.57 16.93 18.55
CA TRP A 109 3.46 17.91 17.95
C TRP A 109 4.76 17.26 17.48
N TRP A 110 5.21 17.60 16.29
CA TRP A 110 6.49 17.16 15.74
C TRP A 110 7.40 18.35 15.45
N GLU A 111 8.71 18.18 15.69
CA GLU A 111 9.75 19.10 15.24
C GLU A 111 10.11 18.73 13.79
N ILE A 112 9.64 19.51 12.81
CA ILE A 112 9.69 19.13 11.38
C ILE A 112 10.63 20.04 10.59
N PRO A 113 11.71 19.52 9.97
CA PRO A 113 12.45 20.23 8.94
C PRO A 113 11.64 20.24 7.64
N ILE A 114 11.30 21.43 7.16
CA ILE A 114 10.54 21.65 5.94
C ILE A 114 11.50 22.02 4.81
N THR A 115 11.41 21.24 3.73
CA THR A 115 12.02 21.52 2.42
C THR A 115 10.90 21.90 1.45
N TYR A 116 11.15 22.83 0.54
CA TYR A 116 10.23 23.16 -0.55
C TYR A 116 10.95 23.79 -1.73
N THR A 117 10.30 23.72 -2.89
CA THR A 117 10.73 24.36 -4.13
C THR A 117 9.53 24.92 -4.90
N THR A 118 9.79 25.80 -5.85
CA THR A 118 8.78 26.50 -6.65
C THR A 118 8.98 26.23 -8.13
N GLU A 119 7.98 26.56 -8.95
CA GLU A 119 8.06 26.38 -10.40
C GLU A 119 9.22 27.14 -11.05
N ARG A 120 9.46 28.39 -10.60
CA ARG A 120 10.48 29.28 -11.14
C ARG A 120 11.90 28.86 -10.78
N ASP A 121 12.11 28.49 -9.51
CA ASP A 121 13.42 28.15 -8.95
C ASP A 121 13.45 26.68 -8.52
N ALA A 122 13.03 25.80 -9.44
CA ALA A 122 12.92 24.38 -9.23
C ALA A 122 14.29 23.76 -8.89
N ASN A 123 14.49 23.46 -7.62
CA ASN A 123 15.66 22.80 -7.07
C ASN A 123 15.18 21.60 -6.25
N TRP A 124 15.52 20.41 -6.74
CA TRP A 124 15.11 19.14 -6.16
C TRP A 124 16.11 18.56 -5.16
N GLU A 125 17.09 19.36 -4.71
CA GLU A 125 17.94 19.01 -3.57
C GLU A 125 17.19 19.24 -2.24
N PRO A 126 17.23 18.28 -1.29
CA PRO A 126 16.45 18.34 -0.04
C PRO A 126 17.08 19.30 1.00
N ILE A 127 17.12 20.59 0.66
CA ILE A 127 17.68 21.64 1.52
C ILE A 127 16.59 22.17 2.46
N THR A 128 16.81 22.08 3.76
CA THR A 128 15.89 22.61 4.77
C THR A 128 15.77 24.13 4.64
N LYS A 129 14.55 24.60 4.40
CA LYS A 129 14.21 26.03 4.25
C LYS A 129 13.61 26.62 5.52
N LEU A 130 12.93 25.79 6.31
CA LEU A 130 12.19 26.20 7.49
C LEU A 130 12.17 25.05 8.52
N TRP A 131 12.13 25.38 9.81
CA TRP A 131 11.87 24.42 10.88
C TRP A 131 10.54 24.73 11.56
N MET A 132 9.61 23.76 11.59
CA MET A 132 8.39 23.84 12.39
C MET A 132 8.72 23.42 13.83
N THR A 133 9.13 24.39 14.65
CA THR A 133 9.52 24.14 16.04
C THR A 133 8.42 24.43 17.03
N LYS A 134 8.34 23.65 18.11
CA LYS A 134 7.36 23.92 19.17
C LYS A 134 7.66 25.28 19.80
N THR A 135 6.76 26.23 19.60
CA THR A 135 6.76 27.52 20.30
C THR A 135 5.39 27.71 20.96
N ASN A 136 5.34 28.41 22.09
CA ASN A 136 4.10 28.58 22.85
C ASN A 136 3.02 29.41 22.11
N SER A 137 3.35 30.02 20.97
CA SER A 137 2.53 31.06 20.33
C SER A 137 2.12 30.76 18.88
N LEU A 138 2.83 29.90 18.14
CA LEU A 138 2.61 29.73 16.69
C LEU A 138 1.96 28.39 16.37
N LYS A 139 0.76 28.45 15.78
CA LYS A 139 0.14 27.32 15.07
C LYS A 139 0.43 27.35 13.56
N GLU A 140 0.87 28.50 13.06
CA GLU A 140 1.13 28.78 11.66
C GLU A 140 2.60 29.19 11.50
N PHE A 141 3.29 28.57 10.55
CA PHE A 141 4.68 28.88 10.22
C PHE A 141 4.74 29.54 8.85
N MET A 142 5.15 30.80 8.81
CA MET A 142 5.19 31.57 7.57
C MET A 142 6.30 31.07 6.65
N VAL A 143 5.95 30.90 5.37
CA VAL A 143 6.94 30.79 4.29
C VAL A 143 7.55 32.17 4.08
N LYS A 144 8.86 32.23 3.77
CA LYS A 144 9.56 33.50 3.53
C LYS A 144 8.96 34.19 2.32
N GLU A 145 8.79 35.51 2.39
CA GLU A 145 8.11 36.27 1.33
C GLU A 145 8.83 36.13 -0.03
N GLU A 146 10.16 36.08 -0.02
CA GLU A 146 10.96 35.86 -1.23
C GLU A 146 10.75 34.49 -1.88
N ASP A 147 10.34 33.47 -1.11
CA ASP A 147 10.15 32.10 -1.57
C ASP A 147 8.70 31.84 -2.05
N ILE A 148 7.79 32.82 -1.91
CA ILE A 148 6.39 32.65 -2.32
C ILE A 148 6.26 32.89 -3.84
N PRO A 149 5.85 31.88 -4.60
CA PRO A 149 5.78 31.98 -6.06
C PRO A 149 4.58 32.81 -6.52
N GLU A 150 4.60 33.19 -7.80
CA GLU A 150 3.51 33.94 -8.42
C GLU A 150 2.20 33.13 -8.42
N LYS A 151 1.07 33.82 -8.64
CA LYS A 151 -0.27 33.20 -8.49
C LYS A 151 -0.51 32.01 -9.41
N ASN A 152 0.17 31.97 -10.55
CA ASN A 152 0.08 30.94 -11.58
C ASN A 152 1.19 29.88 -11.48
N GLU A 153 2.03 29.94 -10.45
CA GLU A 153 3.16 29.04 -10.22
C GLU A 153 2.93 28.18 -8.98
N TRP A 154 3.30 26.91 -9.04
CA TRP A 154 3.16 25.98 -7.91
C TRP A 154 4.31 26.11 -6.89
N ILE A 155 4.04 25.67 -5.66
CA ILE A 155 5.03 25.34 -4.62
C ILE A 155 4.83 23.88 -4.20
N ILE A 156 5.92 23.13 -4.09
CA ILE A 156 5.94 21.72 -3.65
C ILE A 156 6.86 21.60 -2.44
N ALA A 157 6.39 20.96 -1.38
CA ALA A 157 7.15 20.73 -0.16
C ALA A 157 7.49 19.24 0.04
N ASN A 158 8.42 18.98 0.96
CA ASN A 158 9.03 17.67 1.23
C ASN A 158 9.78 17.11 0.01
N ILE A 159 10.77 17.86 -0.46
CA ILE A 159 11.64 17.48 -1.58
C ILE A 159 12.24 16.08 -1.37
N GLN A 160 12.04 15.22 -2.36
CA GLN A 160 12.37 13.79 -2.35
C GLN A 160 11.82 12.99 -1.16
N GLU A 161 10.74 13.46 -0.53
CA GLU A 161 10.07 12.77 0.58
C GLU A 161 11.01 12.40 1.75
N VAL A 162 12.08 13.19 1.96
CA VAL A 162 13.08 12.90 3.01
C VAL A 162 12.51 13.07 4.42
N GLY A 163 11.47 13.87 4.57
CA GLY A 163 10.76 14.07 5.82
C GLY A 163 9.64 13.04 5.98
N TYR A 164 9.53 12.46 7.17
CA TYR A 164 8.50 11.47 7.50
C TYR A 164 7.13 12.12 7.79
N TYR A 165 6.58 12.84 6.80
CA TYR A 165 5.29 13.51 6.89
C TYR A 165 4.64 13.64 5.52
N ARG A 166 3.31 13.69 5.50
CA ARG A 166 2.52 13.95 4.28
C ARG A 166 2.35 15.44 4.05
N VAL A 167 2.19 15.86 2.80
CA VAL A 167 1.99 17.27 2.44
C VAL A 167 0.66 17.50 1.77
N ASN A 168 -0.17 18.36 2.36
CA ASN A 168 -1.40 18.85 1.74
C ASN A 168 -1.20 20.29 1.27
N TYR A 169 -1.95 20.68 0.26
CA TYR A 169 -1.97 22.03 -0.28
C TYR A 169 -3.40 22.56 -0.37
N ASP A 170 -3.54 23.88 -0.47
CA ASP A 170 -4.80 24.46 -0.93
C ASP A 170 -5.17 23.98 -2.35
N VAL A 171 -6.47 24.04 -2.66
CA VAL A 171 -7.04 23.51 -3.92
C VAL A 171 -6.40 24.16 -5.15
N ASP A 172 -6.07 25.44 -5.09
CA ASP A 172 -5.50 26.14 -6.23
C ASP A 172 -4.06 25.69 -6.49
N ASN A 173 -3.27 25.44 -5.44
CA ASN A 173 -1.92 24.92 -5.61
C ASN A 173 -1.95 23.48 -6.14
N TRP A 174 -2.88 22.64 -5.67
CA TRP A 174 -3.12 21.32 -6.25
C TRP A 174 -3.44 21.39 -7.75
N LYS A 175 -4.29 22.33 -8.19
CA LYS A 175 -4.60 22.53 -9.62
C LYS A 175 -3.37 22.96 -10.43
N LEU A 176 -2.50 23.79 -9.86
CA LEU A 176 -1.24 24.20 -10.51
C LEU A 176 -0.29 23.01 -10.67
N ILE A 177 -0.17 22.17 -9.64
CA ILE A 177 0.60 20.93 -9.69
C ILE A 177 0.05 19.97 -10.75
N ILE A 178 -1.28 19.74 -10.78
CA ILE A 178 -1.94 18.91 -11.79
C ILE A 178 -1.63 19.41 -13.20
N ARG A 179 -1.71 20.73 -13.42
CA ARG A 179 -1.37 21.34 -14.71
C ARG A 179 0.09 21.06 -15.10
N GLN A 180 1.03 21.18 -14.16
CA GLN A 180 2.44 20.87 -14.41
C GLN A 180 2.64 19.39 -14.77
N LEU A 181 2.02 18.47 -14.02
CA LEU A 181 2.11 17.02 -14.27
C LEU A 181 1.57 16.65 -15.65
N VAL A 182 0.40 17.16 -16.02
CA VAL A 182 -0.22 16.86 -17.33
C VAL A 182 0.58 17.46 -18.49
N SER A 183 1.08 18.70 -18.35
CA SER A 183 1.81 19.39 -19.42
C SER A 183 3.25 18.88 -19.59
N ASN A 184 3.97 18.71 -18.49
CA ASN A 184 5.33 18.18 -18.47
C ASN A 184 5.69 17.67 -17.06
N HIS A 185 5.37 16.41 -16.79
CA HIS A 185 5.67 15.80 -15.48
C HIS A 185 7.17 15.74 -15.15
N SER A 186 8.08 15.68 -16.14
CA SER A 186 9.52 15.54 -15.87
C SER A 186 10.16 16.78 -15.22
N LYS A 187 9.46 17.92 -15.19
CA LYS A 187 9.88 19.09 -14.38
C LYS A 187 9.81 18.83 -12.88
N ILE A 188 9.00 17.86 -12.46
CA ILE A 188 8.87 17.44 -11.06
C ILE A 188 9.70 16.18 -10.85
N HIS A 189 10.55 16.17 -9.82
CA HIS A 189 11.38 15.03 -9.49
C HIS A 189 10.53 13.77 -9.24
N VAL A 190 10.98 12.61 -9.73
CA VAL A 190 10.17 11.37 -9.71
C VAL A 190 9.67 10.98 -8.32
N ILE A 191 10.50 11.12 -7.29
CA ILE A 191 10.09 10.83 -5.90
C ILE A 191 8.97 11.78 -5.47
N ASN A 192 9.03 13.07 -5.84
CA ASN A 192 7.95 14.00 -5.53
C ASN A 192 6.69 13.72 -6.37
N ARG A 193 6.81 13.23 -7.61
CA ARG A 193 5.63 12.77 -8.37
C ARG A 193 4.94 11.60 -7.67
N ALA A 194 5.73 10.64 -7.19
CA ALA A 194 5.24 9.50 -6.41
C ALA A 194 4.57 9.97 -5.12
N GLN A 195 5.23 10.86 -4.36
CA GLN A 195 4.70 11.47 -3.15
C GLN A 195 3.36 12.17 -3.43
N LEU A 196 3.26 13.00 -4.48
CA LEU A 196 2.04 13.73 -4.81
C LEU A 196 0.85 12.79 -5.08
N ILE A 197 1.09 11.64 -5.74
CA ILE A 197 0.06 10.62 -5.97
C ILE A 197 -0.34 9.95 -4.66
N ASP A 198 0.65 9.49 -3.89
CA ASP A 198 0.43 8.77 -2.62
C ASP A 198 -0.30 9.67 -1.61
N ASP A 199 0.20 10.89 -1.39
CA ASP A 199 -0.38 11.90 -0.50
C ASP A 199 -1.81 12.24 -0.91
N ALA A 200 -2.07 12.54 -2.18
CA ALA A 200 -3.40 12.94 -2.61
C ALA A 200 -4.46 11.84 -2.43
N LEU A 201 -4.12 10.58 -2.76
CA LEU A 201 -5.07 9.47 -2.63
C LEU A 201 -5.28 9.05 -1.17
N ASP A 202 -4.25 9.06 -0.33
CA ASP A 202 -4.40 8.80 1.10
C ASP A 202 -5.08 9.94 1.85
N MET A 203 -4.86 11.21 1.44
CA MET A 203 -5.61 12.35 1.97
C MET A 203 -7.09 12.29 1.61
N SER A 204 -7.41 11.88 0.37
CA SER A 204 -8.80 11.72 -0.03
C SER A 204 -9.48 10.61 0.76
N ARG A 205 -8.78 9.50 0.98
CA ARG A 205 -9.23 8.41 1.86
C ARG A 205 -9.44 8.86 3.32
N ALA A 206 -8.67 9.84 3.78
CA ALA A 206 -8.76 10.44 5.11
C ALA A 206 -9.75 11.63 5.18
N HIS A 207 -10.53 11.90 4.14
CA HIS A 207 -11.45 13.05 4.06
C HIS A 207 -10.75 14.42 4.18
N LEU A 208 -9.47 14.51 3.82
CA LEU A 208 -8.67 15.75 3.84
C LEU A 208 -8.51 16.40 2.46
N LEU A 209 -8.86 15.67 1.41
CA LEU A 209 -8.82 16.13 0.02
C LEU A 209 -10.03 15.56 -0.74
N ASP A 210 -10.51 16.30 -1.72
CA ASP A 210 -11.59 15.85 -2.60
C ASP A 210 -11.05 14.79 -3.60
N TYR A 211 -11.77 13.68 -3.79
CA TYR A 211 -11.35 12.63 -4.72
C TYR A 211 -11.25 13.13 -6.16
N HIS A 212 -12.02 14.14 -6.58
CA HIS A 212 -11.85 14.78 -7.88
C HIS A 212 -10.43 15.32 -8.07
N ILE A 213 -9.81 15.89 -7.03
CA ILE A 213 -8.44 16.40 -7.12
C ILE A 213 -7.46 15.23 -7.23
N ALA A 214 -7.57 14.22 -6.35
CA ALA A 214 -6.66 13.09 -6.36
C ALA A 214 -6.74 12.25 -7.65
N LEU A 215 -7.95 12.01 -8.17
CA LEU A 215 -8.14 11.30 -9.45
C LEU A 215 -7.72 12.15 -10.66
N ASN A 216 -7.78 13.49 -10.56
CA ASN A 216 -7.23 14.37 -11.61
C ASN A 216 -5.71 14.34 -11.65
N ILE A 217 -5.03 14.17 -10.51
CA ILE A 217 -3.58 13.97 -10.49
C ILE A 217 -3.23 12.71 -11.29
N THR A 218 -3.94 11.60 -11.09
CA THR A 218 -3.56 10.31 -11.72
C THR A 218 -3.71 10.30 -13.24
N GLN A 219 -4.38 11.28 -13.85
CA GLN A 219 -4.52 11.37 -15.31
C GLN A 219 -3.19 11.53 -16.05
N TYR A 220 -2.18 12.17 -15.45
CA TYR A 220 -0.90 12.37 -16.13
C TYR A 220 -0.14 11.04 -16.38
N LEU A 221 -0.47 9.98 -15.63
CA LEU A 221 0.19 8.67 -15.69
C LEU A 221 0.20 8.07 -17.09
N ILE A 222 -0.71 8.47 -17.98
CA ILE A 222 -0.68 8.09 -19.40
C ILE A 222 0.66 8.40 -20.08
N ASN A 223 1.42 9.38 -19.57
CA ASN A 223 2.74 9.76 -20.07
C ASN A 223 3.90 9.32 -19.16
N GLU A 224 3.62 8.77 -17.98
CA GLU A 224 4.65 8.38 -17.01
C GLU A 224 5.38 7.10 -17.45
N LYS A 225 6.70 7.08 -17.26
CA LYS A 225 7.56 5.95 -17.63
C LYS A 225 8.42 5.44 -16.49
N GLU A 226 8.48 6.15 -15.37
CA GLU A 226 9.36 5.80 -14.26
C GLU A 226 8.66 4.90 -13.25
N PHE A 227 9.37 3.86 -12.80
CA PHE A 227 8.85 2.86 -11.86
C PHE A 227 8.30 3.46 -10.58
N ILE A 228 9.01 4.40 -9.96
CA ILE A 228 8.69 4.90 -8.61
C ILE A 228 7.31 5.58 -8.59
N ALA A 229 6.99 6.39 -9.59
CA ALA A 229 5.69 7.05 -9.72
C ALA A 229 4.56 6.06 -10.03
N TRP A 230 4.82 5.08 -10.92
CA TRP A 230 3.86 4.00 -11.18
C TRP A 230 3.60 3.15 -9.95
N GLU A 231 4.63 2.81 -9.17
CA GLU A 231 4.49 2.00 -7.97
C GLU A 231 3.63 2.71 -6.91
N ALA A 232 3.82 4.01 -6.70
CA ALA A 232 2.94 4.81 -5.84
C ALA A 232 1.47 4.78 -6.33
N ALA A 233 1.24 4.98 -7.63
CA ALA A 233 -0.09 4.93 -8.22
C ALA A 233 -0.76 3.57 -8.05
N LEU A 234 -0.06 2.48 -8.38
CA LEU A 234 -0.60 1.12 -8.32
C LEU A 234 -0.88 0.68 -6.86
N ASN A 235 -0.04 1.10 -5.91
CA ASN A 235 -0.30 0.88 -4.48
C ASN A 235 -1.56 1.59 -4.01
N ALA A 236 -1.75 2.86 -4.37
CA ALA A 236 -2.96 3.59 -4.03
C ALA A 236 -4.21 3.04 -4.77
N PHE A 237 -4.07 2.65 -6.04
CA PHE A 237 -5.11 1.99 -6.83
C PHE A 237 -5.53 0.64 -6.23
N SER A 238 -4.67 -0.04 -5.50
CA SER A 238 -5.01 -1.31 -4.85
C SER A 238 -6.11 -1.15 -3.81
N PHE A 239 -6.21 0.01 -3.14
CA PHE A 239 -7.32 0.31 -2.25
C PHE A 239 -8.61 0.53 -3.05
N LEU A 240 -8.59 1.40 -4.06
CA LEU A 240 -9.76 1.69 -4.90
C LEU A 240 -10.28 0.45 -5.62
N ASP A 241 -9.40 -0.35 -6.21
CA ASP A 241 -9.74 -1.63 -6.82
C ASP A 241 -10.42 -2.57 -5.81
N ARG A 242 -9.92 -2.65 -4.58
CA ARG A 242 -10.51 -3.50 -3.53
C ARG A 242 -11.89 -3.01 -3.09
N MET A 243 -12.07 -1.71 -2.95
CA MET A 243 -13.34 -1.10 -2.52
C MET A 243 -14.41 -1.18 -3.62
N LEU A 244 -14.03 -0.94 -4.87
CA LEU A 244 -14.96 -0.90 -5.99
C LEU A 244 -15.27 -2.28 -6.58
N ARG A 245 -14.47 -3.32 -6.31
CA ARG A 245 -14.52 -4.65 -6.97
C ARG A 245 -15.92 -5.26 -7.14
N ARG A 246 -16.79 -5.07 -6.15
CA ARG A 246 -18.15 -5.65 -6.11
C ARG A 246 -19.26 -4.62 -6.32
N SER A 247 -18.89 -3.43 -6.78
CA SER A 247 -19.80 -2.33 -7.07
C SER A 247 -20.12 -2.25 -8.57
N ALA A 248 -21.17 -1.51 -8.93
CA ALA A 248 -21.54 -1.29 -10.32
C ALA A 248 -20.45 -0.50 -11.10
N SER A 249 -19.71 0.37 -10.41
CA SER A 249 -18.66 1.21 -11.01
C SER A 249 -17.38 0.46 -11.36
N TYR A 250 -17.24 -0.82 -10.96
CA TYR A 250 -15.99 -1.55 -11.17
C TYR A 250 -15.61 -1.65 -12.66
N GLY A 251 -16.58 -1.81 -13.54
CA GLY A 251 -16.34 -1.81 -14.99
C GLY A 251 -15.69 -0.52 -15.48
N LEU A 252 -16.17 0.64 -15.00
CA LEU A 252 -15.60 1.95 -15.34
C LEU A 252 -14.19 2.11 -14.76
N TRP A 253 -13.98 1.67 -13.52
CA TRP A 253 -12.66 1.66 -12.87
C TRP A 253 -11.63 0.85 -13.68
N LYS A 254 -12.00 -0.37 -14.12
CA LYS A 254 -11.14 -1.20 -14.97
C LYS A 254 -10.74 -0.50 -16.26
N VAL A 255 -11.71 0.13 -16.94
CA VAL A 255 -11.46 0.86 -18.19
C VAL A 255 -10.52 2.04 -17.95
N TYR A 256 -10.77 2.82 -16.88
CA TYR A 256 -9.91 3.95 -16.53
C TYR A 256 -8.45 3.53 -16.32
N VAL A 257 -8.20 2.53 -15.47
CA VAL A 257 -6.82 2.11 -15.16
C VAL A 257 -6.15 1.47 -16.39
N LEU A 258 -6.87 0.67 -17.17
CA LEU A 258 -6.33 0.14 -18.44
C LEU A 258 -5.93 1.25 -19.40
N ASN A 259 -6.70 2.33 -19.50
CA ASN A 259 -6.37 3.44 -20.40
C ASN A 259 -5.08 4.16 -19.98
N LEU A 260 -4.83 4.33 -18.67
CA LEU A 260 -3.56 4.87 -18.18
C LEU A 260 -2.38 3.96 -18.53
N ILE A 261 -2.56 2.64 -18.36
CA ILE A 261 -1.49 1.65 -18.50
C ILE A 261 -1.20 1.30 -19.97
N ASN A 262 -2.18 1.42 -20.86
CA ASN A 262 -2.10 0.88 -22.22
C ASN A 262 -0.88 1.41 -23.00
N ARG A 263 -0.57 2.71 -22.89
CA ARG A 263 0.58 3.29 -23.59
C ARG A 263 1.89 2.65 -23.15
N ILE A 264 2.16 2.62 -21.85
CA ILE A 264 3.41 2.05 -21.31
C ILE A 264 3.48 0.54 -21.52
N TYR A 265 2.34 -0.17 -21.48
CA TYR A 265 2.28 -1.60 -21.81
C TYR A 265 2.74 -1.89 -23.25
N ASN A 266 2.32 -1.07 -24.22
CA ASN A 266 2.72 -1.24 -25.63
C ASN A 266 4.20 -0.90 -25.89
N GLU A 267 4.84 -0.14 -25.00
CA GLU A 267 6.28 0.14 -25.05
C GLU A 267 7.12 -0.97 -24.39
N ILE A 268 6.51 -1.77 -23.50
CA ILE A 268 7.20 -2.83 -22.75
C ILE A 268 7.20 -4.16 -23.53
N THR A 269 8.36 -4.80 -23.55
CA THR A 269 8.56 -6.12 -24.15
C THR A 269 8.24 -7.24 -23.14
N TRP A 270 7.74 -8.38 -23.62
CA TRP A 270 7.60 -9.60 -22.81
C TRP A 270 8.87 -10.46 -22.73
N ASN A 271 9.89 -10.13 -23.52
CA ASN A 271 11.21 -10.72 -23.45
C ASN A 271 12.02 -9.90 -22.44
N VAL A 272 12.31 -10.49 -21.28
CA VAL A 272 13.15 -9.85 -20.27
C VAL A 272 14.57 -9.81 -20.81
N SER A 273 15.07 -8.62 -21.16
CA SER A 273 16.45 -8.44 -21.61
C SER A 273 17.40 -8.73 -20.45
N GLN A 274 18.48 -9.46 -20.70
CA GLN A 274 19.42 -9.83 -19.63
C GLN A 274 20.49 -8.76 -19.38
N ASP A 275 20.80 -7.90 -20.35
CA ASP A 275 22.08 -7.17 -20.35
C ASP A 275 21.99 -5.63 -20.32
N SER A 276 20.85 -5.00 -20.65
CA SER A 276 20.73 -3.52 -20.69
C SER A 276 19.75 -2.89 -19.68
N ASP A 277 18.86 -3.68 -19.07
CA ASP A 277 17.75 -3.14 -18.28
C ASP A 277 18.17 -2.95 -16.81
N THR A 278 17.87 -1.77 -16.23
CA THR A 278 18.08 -1.53 -14.80
C THR A 278 17.11 -2.37 -13.96
N ILE A 279 17.36 -2.45 -12.65
CA ILE A 279 16.44 -3.15 -11.73
C ILE A 279 15.05 -2.49 -11.70
N LEU A 280 14.98 -1.16 -11.84
CA LEU A 280 13.72 -0.41 -11.84
C LEU A 280 12.92 -0.69 -13.12
N ASP A 281 13.58 -0.83 -14.27
CA ASP A 281 12.93 -1.20 -15.53
C ASP A 281 12.28 -2.58 -15.43
N LYS A 282 12.98 -3.53 -14.79
CA LYS A 282 12.45 -4.88 -14.52
C LYS A 282 11.24 -4.85 -13.60
N TYR A 283 11.25 -4.01 -12.56
CA TYR A 283 10.08 -3.86 -11.69
C TYR A 283 8.91 -3.19 -12.38
N LEU A 284 9.16 -2.15 -13.19
CA LEU A 284 8.11 -1.50 -13.99
C LEU A 284 7.45 -2.52 -14.92
N GLN A 285 8.25 -3.31 -15.66
CA GLN A 285 7.75 -4.37 -16.52
C GLN A 285 6.82 -5.35 -15.77
N ILE A 286 7.25 -5.83 -14.59
CA ILE A 286 6.47 -6.77 -13.78
C ILE A 286 5.14 -6.13 -13.35
N SER A 287 5.18 -4.91 -12.81
CA SER A 287 4.00 -4.20 -12.33
C SER A 287 3.02 -3.90 -13.47
N ILE A 288 3.49 -3.34 -14.58
CA ILE A 288 2.65 -3.01 -15.74
C ILE A 288 2.01 -4.25 -16.35
N ILE A 289 2.78 -5.31 -16.63
CA ILE A 289 2.23 -6.56 -17.17
C ILE A 289 1.23 -7.18 -16.18
N GLY A 290 1.57 -7.19 -14.88
CA GLY A 290 0.72 -7.77 -13.84
C GLY A 290 -0.65 -7.12 -13.75
N TRP A 291 -0.70 -5.79 -13.72
CA TRP A 291 -1.95 -5.02 -13.69
C TRP A 291 -2.74 -5.11 -15.00
N THR A 292 -2.05 -5.12 -16.13
CA THR A 292 -2.69 -5.28 -17.46
C THR A 292 -3.39 -6.63 -17.58
N CYS A 293 -2.74 -7.71 -17.15
CA CYS A 293 -3.32 -9.05 -17.14
C CYS A 293 -4.44 -9.19 -16.09
N LYS A 294 -4.27 -8.62 -14.88
CA LYS A 294 -5.30 -8.60 -13.82
C LYS A 294 -6.63 -8.03 -14.32
N TYR A 295 -6.60 -7.02 -15.17
CA TYR A 295 -7.82 -6.44 -15.74
C TYR A 295 -8.34 -7.14 -17.00
N GLY A 296 -7.66 -8.19 -17.47
CA GLY A 296 -8.09 -9.01 -18.59
C GLY A 296 -7.84 -8.39 -19.95
N HIS A 297 -6.81 -7.57 -20.10
CA HIS A 297 -6.39 -7.06 -21.41
C HIS A 297 -6.08 -8.23 -22.36
N SER A 298 -6.68 -8.21 -23.56
CA SER A 298 -6.70 -9.36 -24.47
C SER A 298 -5.31 -9.84 -24.87
N ASP A 299 -4.42 -8.93 -25.28
CA ASP A 299 -3.04 -9.30 -25.63
C ASP A 299 -2.28 -9.87 -24.42
N CYS A 300 -2.43 -9.28 -23.23
CA CYS A 300 -1.71 -9.76 -22.03
C CYS A 300 -2.14 -11.19 -21.66
N VAL A 301 -3.44 -11.46 -21.75
CA VAL A 301 -4.01 -12.80 -21.54
C VAL A 301 -3.48 -13.77 -22.59
N GLN A 302 -3.50 -13.41 -23.88
CA GLN A 302 -2.98 -14.26 -24.96
C GLN A 302 -1.49 -14.56 -24.82
N GLN A 303 -0.67 -13.55 -24.49
CA GLN A 303 0.77 -13.70 -24.27
C GLN A 303 1.08 -14.60 -23.07
N SER A 304 0.29 -14.49 -22.00
CA SER A 304 0.41 -15.35 -20.82
C SER A 304 0.03 -16.79 -21.14
N LEU A 305 -1.13 -16.99 -21.78
CA LEU A 305 -1.59 -18.32 -22.17
C LEU A 305 -0.60 -18.99 -23.13
N LYS A 306 -0.08 -18.28 -24.13
CA LYS A 306 0.95 -18.80 -25.05
C LYS A 306 2.16 -19.37 -24.29
N ARG A 307 2.66 -18.63 -23.29
CA ARG A 307 3.81 -19.04 -22.47
C ARG A 307 3.47 -20.21 -21.55
N PHE A 308 2.27 -20.20 -20.96
CA PHE A 308 1.78 -21.30 -20.13
C PHE A 308 1.62 -22.60 -20.92
N ARG A 309 1.02 -22.54 -22.12
CA ARG A 309 0.86 -23.69 -23.04
C ARG A 309 2.20 -24.22 -23.54
N GLU A 310 3.15 -23.35 -23.83
CA GLU A 310 4.51 -23.75 -24.20
C GLU A 310 5.20 -24.53 -23.06
N TRP A 311 5.04 -24.08 -21.81
CA TRP A 311 5.56 -24.82 -20.66
C TRP A 311 4.90 -26.20 -20.52
N GLN A 312 3.57 -26.28 -20.61
CA GLN A 312 2.85 -27.57 -20.59
C GLN A 312 3.33 -28.51 -21.70
N ARG A 313 3.50 -27.99 -22.92
CA ARG A 313 3.98 -28.77 -24.07
C ARG A 313 5.36 -29.37 -23.80
N ARG A 314 6.33 -28.56 -23.33
CA ARG A 314 7.67 -29.04 -23.00
C ARG A 314 7.66 -30.16 -21.97
N VAL A 315 6.85 -30.03 -20.92
CA VAL A 315 6.72 -31.08 -19.89
C VAL A 315 6.17 -32.38 -20.50
N ARG A 316 5.19 -32.31 -21.40
CA ARG A 316 4.69 -33.51 -22.11
C ARG A 316 5.75 -34.14 -23.01
N ASP A 317 6.59 -33.32 -23.62
CA ASP A 317 7.67 -33.75 -24.51
C ASP A 317 8.91 -34.26 -23.73
N GLY A 318 8.85 -34.29 -22.39
CA GLY A 318 9.93 -34.75 -21.51
C GLY A 318 10.95 -33.68 -21.09
N ASP A 319 10.78 -32.43 -21.53
CA ASP A 319 11.57 -31.28 -21.06
C ASP A 319 10.88 -30.63 -19.84
N TYR A 320 11.34 -31.00 -18.65
CA TYR A 320 10.82 -30.47 -17.39
C TYR A 320 11.31 -29.05 -17.05
N LYS A 321 12.15 -28.43 -17.90
CA LYS A 321 12.61 -27.06 -17.68
C LYS A 321 11.49 -26.08 -17.94
N ASN A 322 11.19 -25.26 -16.94
CA ASN A 322 10.22 -24.19 -17.10
C ASN A 322 10.79 -23.04 -17.97
N PRO A 323 10.21 -22.78 -19.15
CA PRO A 323 10.70 -21.77 -20.08
C PRO A 323 10.33 -20.33 -19.67
N ILE A 324 9.46 -20.16 -18.68
CA ILE A 324 8.96 -18.85 -18.24
C ILE A 324 10.01 -18.20 -17.34
N HIS A 325 10.40 -16.98 -17.72
CA HIS A 325 11.35 -16.20 -16.94
C HIS A 325 10.85 -15.98 -15.49
N PRO A 326 11.69 -16.13 -14.46
CA PRO A 326 11.27 -16.08 -13.06
C PRO A 326 10.45 -14.85 -12.63
N ASN A 327 10.70 -13.69 -13.26
CA ASN A 327 9.98 -12.43 -13.01
C ASN A 327 8.53 -12.46 -13.50
N LEU A 328 8.24 -13.23 -14.56
CA LEU A 328 6.90 -13.28 -15.18
C LEU A 328 6.08 -14.49 -14.70
N ARG A 329 6.69 -15.44 -13.98
CA ARG A 329 6.03 -16.68 -13.53
C ARG A 329 4.73 -16.44 -12.78
N SER A 330 4.73 -15.56 -11.78
CA SER A 330 3.51 -15.27 -11.00
C SER A 330 2.37 -14.77 -11.88
N ILE A 331 2.67 -13.93 -12.87
CA ILE A 331 1.68 -13.36 -13.79
C ILE A 331 1.17 -14.43 -14.76
N VAL A 332 2.10 -15.15 -15.39
CA VAL A 332 1.77 -16.18 -16.40
C VAL A 332 1.00 -17.34 -15.76
N TYR A 333 1.39 -17.79 -14.57
CA TYR A 333 0.68 -18.86 -13.85
C TYR A 333 -0.71 -18.40 -13.44
N CYS A 334 -0.82 -17.25 -12.76
CA CYS A 334 -2.11 -16.75 -12.28
C CYS A 334 -3.08 -16.52 -13.46
N THR A 335 -2.61 -15.89 -14.54
CA THR A 335 -3.42 -15.67 -15.76
C THR A 335 -3.77 -17.00 -16.45
N GLY A 336 -2.83 -17.95 -16.49
CA GLY A 336 -3.04 -19.28 -17.04
C GLY A 336 -4.10 -20.08 -16.28
N ILE A 337 -4.15 -19.95 -14.96
CA ILE A 337 -5.17 -20.59 -14.12
C ILE A 337 -6.50 -19.83 -14.16
N GLU A 338 -6.48 -18.51 -14.21
CA GLU A 338 -7.70 -17.70 -14.26
C GLU A 338 -8.50 -17.92 -15.56
N PHE A 339 -7.80 -18.04 -16.70
CA PHE A 339 -8.42 -18.27 -18.01
C PHE A 339 -8.26 -19.71 -18.52
N GLY A 340 -7.85 -20.63 -17.65
CA GLY A 340 -7.61 -22.03 -17.96
C GLY A 340 -8.73 -22.96 -17.49
N SER A 341 -8.51 -24.26 -17.68
CA SER A 341 -9.41 -25.33 -17.26
C SER A 341 -8.94 -26.02 -15.97
N GLU A 342 -9.70 -27.01 -15.49
CA GLU A 342 -9.25 -27.89 -14.41
C GLU A 342 -7.91 -28.58 -14.73
N GLN A 343 -7.70 -28.99 -15.99
CA GLN A 343 -6.43 -29.64 -16.37
C GLN A 343 -5.23 -28.70 -16.21
N ASP A 344 -5.42 -27.39 -16.39
CA ASP A 344 -4.40 -26.38 -16.17
C ASP A 344 -4.08 -26.21 -14.69
N TRP A 345 -5.13 -26.23 -13.86
CA TRP A 345 -5.02 -26.22 -12.41
C TRP A 345 -4.26 -27.45 -11.90
N ASP A 346 -4.64 -28.65 -12.35
CA ASP A 346 -4.02 -29.90 -11.96
C ASP A 346 -2.57 -30.00 -12.45
N PHE A 347 -2.26 -29.47 -13.64
CA PHE A 347 -0.89 -29.32 -14.11
C PHE A 347 -0.06 -28.50 -13.11
N LEU A 348 -0.53 -27.31 -12.73
CA LEU A 348 0.21 -26.42 -11.82
C LEU A 348 0.33 -27.01 -10.40
N TRP A 349 -0.71 -27.73 -9.95
CA TRP A 349 -0.69 -28.49 -8.70
C TRP A 349 0.38 -29.58 -8.71
N ASN A 350 0.51 -30.34 -9.80
CA ASN A 350 1.57 -31.35 -9.94
C ASN A 350 2.97 -30.72 -9.95
N GLN A 351 3.13 -29.55 -10.57
CA GLN A 351 4.39 -28.80 -10.50
C GLN A 351 4.73 -28.40 -9.05
N TYR A 352 3.73 -28.02 -8.25
CA TYR A 352 3.92 -27.70 -6.82
C TYR A 352 4.38 -28.91 -6.00
N LEU A 353 3.78 -30.08 -6.24
CA LEU A 353 4.17 -31.31 -5.55
C LEU A 353 5.60 -31.74 -5.88
N ASN A 354 6.03 -31.53 -7.13
CA ASN A 354 7.31 -32.03 -7.63
C ASN A 354 8.49 -31.08 -7.39
N THR A 355 8.27 -29.77 -7.25
CA THR A 355 9.38 -28.83 -7.02
C THR A 355 9.92 -28.89 -5.58
N SER A 356 11.23 -28.72 -5.41
CA SER A 356 11.87 -28.52 -4.10
C SER A 356 12.18 -27.06 -3.80
N VAL A 357 12.01 -26.15 -4.77
CA VAL A 357 12.37 -24.73 -4.65
C VAL A 357 11.27 -23.98 -3.91
N ALA A 358 11.58 -23.49 -2.70
CA ALA A 358 10.60 -22.82 -1.84
C ALA A 358 9.97 -21.56 -2.48
N SER A 359 10.79 -20.73 -3.14
CA SER A 359 10.30 -19.52 -3.83
C SER A 359 9.41 -19.84 -5.04
N GLU A 360 9.57 -21.01 -5.65
CA GLU A 360 8.69 -21.47 -6.72
C GLU A 360 7.39 -22.03 -6.16
N LYS A 361 7.44 -22.81 -5.06
CA LYS A 361 6.25 -23.30 -4.35
C LYS A 361 5.31 -22.17 -3.96
N ASP A 362 5.86 -21.07 -3.45
CA ASP A 362 5.11 -19.84 -3.15
C ASP A 362 4.30 -19.38 -4.38
N LYS A 363 4.98 -19.10 -5.50
CA LYS A 363 4.35 -18.64 -6.74
C LYS A 363 3.25 -19.58 -7.24
N LEU A 364 3.50 -20.89 -7.17
CA LEU A 364 2.54 -21.92 -7.59
C LEU A 364 1.28 -21.90 -6.70
N LEU A 365 1.44 -21.90 -5.37
CA LEU A 365 0.31 -21.85 -4.43
C LEU A 365 -0.52 -20.57 -4.59
N ARG A 366 0.12 -19.42 -4.77
CA ARG A 366 -0.58 -18.14 -5.01
C ARG A 366 -1.40 -18.19 -6.29
N SER A 367 -0.82 -18.76 -7.35
CA SER A 367 -1.43 -18.79 -8.68
C SER A 367 -2.60 -19.77 -8.80
N LEU A 368 -2.58 -20.88 -8.05
CA LEU A 368 -3.70 -21.83 -7.96
C LEU A 368 -4.99 -21.18 -7.41
N ALA A 369 -4.89 -20.10 -6.64
CA ALA A 369 -6.03 -19.34 -6.14
C ALA A 369 -6.63 -18.36 -7.17
N CYS A 370 -6.02 -18.21 -8.35
CA CYS A 370 -6.52 -17.31 -9.40
C CYS A 370 -7.66 -17.91 -10.23
N THR A 371 -8.00 -19.19 -10.03
CA THR A 371 -9.08 -19.84 -10.79
C THR A 371 -10.42 -19.15 -10.57
N ARG A 372 -11.25 -19.16 -11.60
CA ARG A 372 -12.63 -18.64 -11.58
C ARG A 372 -13.63 -19.64 -11.03
N GLU A 373 -13.24 -20.91 -10.93
CA GLU A 373 -14.10 -22.01 -10.55
C GLU A 373 -14.27 -22.07 -9.02
N PRO A 374 -15.47 -21.76 -8.47
CA PRO A 374 -15.69 -21.72 -7.02
C PRO A 374 -15.41 -23.05 -6.32
N TRP A 375 -15.69 -24.16 -7.02
CA TRP A 375 -15.48 -25.49 -6.48
C TRP A 375 -13.99 -25.85 -6.38
N LEU A 376 -13.14 -25.36 -7.31
CA LEU A 376 -11.68 -25.54 -7.23
C LEU A 376 -11.09 -24.73 -6.06
N LEU A 377 -11.58 -23.49 -5.85
CA LEU A 377 -11.19 -22.68 -4.69
C LEU A 377 -11.59 -23.34 -3.37
N SER A 378 -12.80 -23.90 -3.31
CA SER A 378 -13.29 -24.66 -2.15
C SER A 378 -12.46 -25.93 -1.90
N ARG A 379 -12.13 -26.69 -2.96
CA ARG A 379 -11.22 -27.83 -2.90
C ARG A 379 -9.84 -27.42 -2.37
N PHE A 380 -9.31 -26.30 -2.87
CA PHE A 380 -7.97 -25.83 -2.54
C PHE A 380 -7.85 -25.34 -1.09
N ILE A 381 -8.82 -24.54 -0.62
CA ILE A 381 -8.82 -24.06 0.77
C ILE A 381 -8.98 -25.22 1.75
N SER A 382 -9.83 -26.22 1.46
CA SER A 382 -9.92 -27.43 2.30
C SER A 382 -8.61 -28.22 2.35
N ARG A 383 -7.87 -28.33 1.24
CA ARG A 383 -6.53 -28.96 1.22
C ARG A 383 -5.54 -28.22 2.12
N ALA A 384 -5.63 -26.89 2.23
CA ALA A 384 -4.72 -26.07 3.03
C ALA A 384 -4.73 -26.40 4.54
N PHE A 385 -5.83 -26.97 5.03
CA PHE A 385 -6.03 -27.35 6.44
C PHE A 385 -6.11 -28.87 6.63
N ASN A 386 -5.61 -29.64 5.66
CA ASN A 386 -5.48 -31.08 5.75
C ASN A 386 -4.00 -31.49 5.73
N GLY A 387 -3.51 -32.10 6.81
CA GLY A 387 -2.11 -32.51 6.95
C GLY A 387 -1.63 -33.56 5.93
N SER A 388 -2.55 -34.24 5.24
CA SER A 388 -2.23 -35.23 4.20
C SER A 388 -2.26 -34.68 2.77
N SER A 389 -2.57 -33.39 2.59
CA SER A 389 -2.78 -32.81 1.25
C SER A 389 -1.49 -32.54 0.46
N GLY A 390 -0.32 -32.66 1.09
CA GLY A 390 0.96 -32.23 0.53
C GLY A 390 1.29 -30.74 0.78
N ILE A 391 0.34 -29.96 1.32
CA ILE A 391 0.58 -28.58 1.76
C ILE A 391 1.17 -28.60 3.17
N ARG A 392 2.32 -27.93 3.35
CA ARG A 392 2.93 -27.81 4.68
C ARG A 392 2.01 -27.00 5.58
N LYS A 393 1.95 -27.36 6.85
CA LYS A 393 1.16 -26.66 7.86
C LYS A 393 1.35 -25.14 7.81
N GLN A 394 2.59 -24.67 7.77
CA GLN A 394 2.94 -23.24 7.69
C GLN A 394 2.47 -22.53 6.41
N ASP A 395 2.28 -23.27 5.30
CA ASP A 395 1.82 -22.75 4.01
C ASP A 395 0.29 -22.69 3.94
N GLY A 396 -0.43 -23.34 4.86
CA GLY A 396 -1.90 -23.32 4.89
C GLY A 396 -2.48 -21.91 5.03
N SER A 397 -1.85 -21.07 5.87
CA SER A 397 -2.25 -19.66 6.03
C SER A 397 -2.00 -18.86 4.76
N TYR A 398 -0.96 -19.19 4.00
CA TYR A 398 -0.65 -18.55 2.73
C TYR A 398 -1.70 -18.86 1.68
N VAL A 399 -2.09 -20.14 1.54
CA VAL A 399 -3.16 -20.57 0.63
C VAL A 399 -4.46 -19.88 0.97
N PHE A 400 -4.83 -19.86 2.26
CA PHE A 400 -6.03 -19.16 2.72
C PHE A 400 -6.02 -17.68 2.28
N ARG A 401 -4.89 -16.96 2.49
CA ARG A 401 -4.78 -15.55 2.09
C ARG A 401 -4.87 -15.36 0.58
N ALA A 402 -4.31 -16.27 -0.20
CA ALA A 402 -4.40 -16.23 -1.66
C ALA A 402 -5.86 -16.39 -2.13
N VAL A 403 -6.60 -17.36 -1.58
CA VAL A 403 -8.03 -17.54 -1.86
C VAL A 403 -8.85 -16.33 -1.40
N ALA A 404 -8.60 -15.82 -0.19
CA ALA A 404 -9.29 -14.64 0.34
C ALA A 404 -9.09 -13.38 -0.49
N SER A 405 -7.93 -13.24 -1.15
CA SER A 405 -7.59 -12.07 -1.99
C SER A 405 -8.09 -12.20 -3.43
N SER A 406 -8.50 -13.41 -3.85
CA SER A 406 -9.01 -13.71 -5.19
C SER A 406 -10.38 -13.06 -5.42
N ASN A 407 -10.64 -12.65 -6.67
CA ASN A 407 -11.92 -12.05 -7.08
C ASN A 407 -13.11 -12.98 -6.81
N TYR A 408 -12.89 -14.30 -6.90
CA TYR A 408 -13.94 -15.31 -6.78
C TYR A 408 -13.86 -16.07 -5.44
N GLY A 409 -12.75 -15.92 -4.70
CA GLY A 409 -12.46 -16.70 -3.50
C GLY A 409 -12.75 -16.01 -2.17
N ARG A 410 -12.95 -14.69 -2.16
CA ARG A 410 -13.18 -13.90 -0.95
C ARG A 410 -14.31 -14.47 -0.06
N ASP A 411 -15.51 -14.62 -0.63
CA ASP A 411 -16.68 -15.08 0.12
C ASP A 411 -16.55 -16.56 0.52
N ILE A 412 -15.88 -17.36 -0.32
CA ILE A 412 -15.56 -18.76 -0.02
C ILE A 412 -14.62 -18.84 1.20
N ALA A 413 -13.57 -18.01 1.23
CA ALA A 413 -12.63 -17.96 2.34
C ALA A 413 -13.27 -17.43 3.62
N TYR A 414 -14.16 -16.43 3.52
CA TYR A 414 -14.90 -15.92 4.68
C TYR A 414 -15.83 -16.98 5.27
N ASN A 415 -16.64 -17.64 4.43
CA ASN A 415 -17.52 -18.71 4.87
C ASN A 415 -16.71 -19.88 5.45
N PHE A 416 -15.60 -20.27 4.82
CA PHE A 416 -14.72 -21.30 5.36
C PHE A 416 -14.16 -20.90 6.73
N LEU A 417 -13.68 -19.66 6.91
CA LEU A 417 -13.17 -19.19 8.20
C LEU A 417 -14.24 -19.23 9.30
N ARG A 418 -15.46 -18.80 8.97
CA ARG A 418 -16.60 -18.80 9.89
C ARG A 418 -17.04 -20.22 10.25
N ASP A 419 -17.27 -21.05 9.23
CA ASP A 419 -17.90 -22.36 9.38
C ASP A 419 -16.91 -23.44 9.85
N GLN A 420 -15.61 -23.25 9.60
CA GLN A 420 -14.54 -24.18 9.96
C GLN A 420 -13.59 -23.61 11.02
N TRP A 421 -14.04 -22.64 11.82
CA TRP A 421 -13.21 -21.99 12.84
C TRP A 421 -12.52 -23.00 13.77
N ASP A 422 -13.29 -23.95 14.32
CA ASP A 422 -12.76 -24.97 15.24
C ASP A 422 -11.72 -25.89 14.59
N LEU A 423 -11.93 -26.23 13.31
CA LEU A 423 -10.95 -27.00 12.53
C LEU A 423 -9.65 -26.22 12.38
N ILE A 424 -9.72 -24.94 12.03
CA ILE A 424 -8.56 -24.06 11.87
C ILE A 424 -7.82 -23.91 13.20
N VAL A 425 -8.56 -23.68 14.30
CA VAL A 425 -8.00 -23.58 15.65
C VAL A 425 -7.29 -24.86 16.06
N LYS A 426 -7.93 -26.02 15.83
CA LYS A 426 -7.33 -27.32 16.13
C LYS A 426 -6.13 -27.63 15.26
N TYR A 427 -6.20 -27.31 13.97
CA TYR A 427 -5.13 -27.57 13.01
C TYR A 427 -3.86 -26.82 13.42
N PHE A 428 -3.97 -25.53 13.75
CA PHE A 428 -2.81 -24.70 14.07
C PHE A 428 -2.40 -24.68 15.54
N GLY A 429 -3.33 -24.92 16.46
CA GLY A 429 -3.15 -24.74 17.90
C GLY A 429 -3.46 -23.30 18.35
N LYS A 430 -3.77 -23.12 19.65
CA LYS A 430 -4.19 -21.83 20.23
C LYS A 430 -3.12 -20.72 20.17
N SER A 431 -1.83 -21.09 20.09
CA SER A 431 -0.69 -20.15 20.03
C SER A 431 -0.29 -19.74 18.61
N PHE A 432 -1.15 -19.95 17.62
CA PHE A 432 -0.80 -19.66 16.23
C PHE A 432 -0.89 -18.16 15.91
N PHE A 433 0.29 -17.55 15.74
CA PHE A 433 0.46 -16.13 15.43
C PHE A 433 -0.30 -15.64 14.18
N SER A 434 -0.68 -16.52 13.25
CA SER A 434 -1.25 -16.07 11.97
C SER A 434 -2.78 -15.93 11.94
N PHE A 435 -3.54 -16.21 13.02
CA PHE A 435 -4.99 -15.99 13.01
C PHE A 435 -5.37 -14.55 12.65
N GLY A 436 -4.61 -13.58 13.17
CA GLY A 436 -4.82 -12.19 12.83
C GLY A 436 -4.69 -11.89 11.34
N SER A 437 -3.76 -12.57 10.67
CA SER A 437 -3.58 -12.45 9.22
C SER A 437 -4.74 -13.07 8.42
N LEU A 438 -5.34 -14.17 8.90
CA LEU A 438 -6.50 -14.80 8.26
C LEU A 438 -7.70 -13.85 8.30
N VAL A 439 -8.02 -13.35 9.50
CA VAL A 439 -9.13 -12.40 9.72
C VAL A 439 -8.93 -11.14 8.87
N LYS A 440 -7.74 -10.53 8.92
CA LYS A 440 -7.42 -9.33 8.11
C LYS A 440 -7.60 -9.57 6.62
N SER A 441 -7.26 -10.75 6.12
CA SER A 441 -7.30 -11.04 4.68
C SER A 441 -8.73 -11.08 4.14
N VAL A 442 -9.66 -11.77 4.84
CA VAL A 442 -11.07 -11.85 4.40
C VAL A 442 -11.87 -10.57 4.68
N THR A 443 -11.48 -9.79 5.69
CA THR A 443 -12.18 -8.56 6.09
C THR A 443 -11.68 -7.31 5.36
N SER A 444 -10.48 -7.34 4.76
CA SER A 444 -9.85 -6.18 4.11
C SER A 444 -10.70 -5.49 3.03
N SER A 445 -11.63 -6.21 2.42
CA SER A 445 -12.52 -5.75 1.35
C SER A 445 -14.00 -5.70 1.77
N MET A 446 -14.31 -5.95 3.05
CA MET A 446 -15.65 -5.74 3.59
C MET A 446 -15.91 -4.24 3.67
N ASN A 447 -17.01 -3.79 3.07
CA ASN A 447 -17.33 -2.39 2.94
C ASN A 447 -18.83 -2.08 2.88
N SER A 448 -19.69 -3.04 3.25
CA SER A 448 -21.13 -2.85 3.43
C SER A 448 -21.58 -3.04 4.88
N GLU A 449 -22.68 -2.39 5.25
CA GLU A 449 -23.32 -2.55 6.57
C GLU A 449 -23.70 -4.01 6.87
N PHE A 450 -24.07 -4.76 5.83
CA PHE A 450 -24.38 -6.18 5.96
C PHE A 450 -23.14 -6.99 6.36
N GLU A 451 -22.02 -6.81 5.65
CA GLU A 451 -20.76 -7.50 5.96
C GLU A 451 -20.20 -7.10 7.33
N LEU A 452 -20.38 -5.83 7.73
CA LEU A 452 -20.01 -5.37 9.06
C LEU A 452 -20.77 -6.13 10.15
N ARG A 453 -22.10 -6.28 10.01
CA ARG A 453 -22.91 -7.06 10.95
C ARG A 453 -22.49 -8.52 10.96
N GLN A 454 -22.26 -9.13 9.80
CA GLN A 454 -21.79 -10.50 9.70
C GLN A 454 -20.47 -10.71 10.46
N LEU A 455 -19.52 -9.77 10.34
CA LEU A 455 -18.24 -9.85 11.03
C LEU A 455 -18.40 -9.70 12.55
N GLN A 456 -19.29 -8.81 13.00
CA GLN A 456 -19.58 -8.63 14.42
C GLN A 456 -20.25 -9.87 15.04
N GLU A 457 -21.22 -10.44 14.34
CA GLU A 457 -21.88 -11.69 14.74
C GLU A 457 -20.89 -12.85 14.82
N PHE A 458 -20.02 -12.99 13.81
CA PHE A 458 -18.97 -14.01 13.83
C PHE A 458 -18.01 -13.81 15.00
N TYR A 459 -17.51 -12.58 15.23
CA TYR A 459 -16.65 -12.32 16.38
C TYR A 459 -17.36 -12.68 17.70
N ASN A 460 -18.62 -12.30 17.86
CA ASN A 460 -19.40 -12.61 19.05
C ASN A 460 -19.57 -14.12 19.28
N SER A 461 -19.65 -14.92 18.20
CA SER A 461 -19.77 -16.38 18.32
C SER A 461 -18.46 -17.07 18.70
N VAL A 462 -17.30 -16.46 18.45
CA VAL A 462 -15.99 -17.08 18.75
C VAL A 462 -15.18 -16.38 19.83
N LYS A 463 -15.63 -15.23 20.35
CA LYS A 463 -14.87 -14.32 21.25
C LYS A 463 -14.24 -14.99 22.47
N ASP A 464 -14.83 -16.05 23.00
CA ASP A 464 -14.31 -16.73 24.18
C ASP A 464 -13.12 -17.67 23.85
N ASN A 465 -12.91 -17.95 22.55
CA ASN A 465 -11.89 -18.86 22.03
C ASN A 465 -10.97 -18.23 20.96
N VAL A 466 -10.98 -16.89 20.78
CA VAL A 466 -10.14 -16.21 19.76
C VAL A 466 -8.66 -16.10 20.14
N GLY A 467 -8.31 -16.23 21.41
CA GLY A 467 -6.92 -16.12 21.89
C GLY A 467 -6.22 -14.84 21.41
N THR A 468 -5.03 -14.98 20.81
CA THR A 468 -4.24 -13.86 20.27
C THR A 468 -4.91 -13.11 19.10
N ALA A 469 -5.98 -13.65 18.53
CA ALA A 469 -6.68 -13.03 17.41
C ALA A 469 -7.64 -11.90 17.83
N GLN A 470 -7.92 -11.73 19.14
CA GLN A 470 -8.89 -10.74 19.64
C GLN A 470 -8.61 -9.33 19.11
N ARG A 471 -7.36 -8.86 19.23
CA ARG A 471 -6.92 -7.55 18.72
C ARG A 471 -7.15 -7.45 17.21
N SER A 472 -6.93 -8.52 16.46
CA SER A 472 -7.11 -8.54 15.01
C SER A 472 -8.58 -8.48 14.59
N PHE A 473 -9.49 -9.13 15.33
CA PHE A 473 -10.93 -8.99 15.11
C PHE A 473 -11.40 -7.56 15.40
N MET A 474 -10.97 -6.97 16.52
CA MET A 474 -11.30 -5.58 16.83
C MET A 474 -10.79 -4.62 15.75
N GLN A 475 -9.54 -4.78 15.31
CA GLN A 475 -8.98 -4.01 14.20
C GLN A 475 -9.74 -4.21 12.89
N ALA A 476 -10.18 -5.43 12.60
CA ALA A 476 -10.94 -5.75 11.39
C ALA A 476 -12.35 -5.12 11.42
N ILE A 477 -13.02 -5.12 12.57
CA ILE A 477 -14.33 -4.47 12.75
C ILE A 477 -14.19 -2.96 12.55
N GLU A 478 -13.20 -2.32 13.19
CA GLU A 478 -12.94 -0.88 13.01
C GLU A 478 -12.58 -0.53 11.56
N GLN A 479 -11.75 -1.36 10.93
CA GLN A 479 -11.42 -1.22 9.51
C GLN A 479 -12.65 -1.34 8.61
N THR A 480 -13.55 -2.27 8.92
CA THR A 480 -14.78 -2.48 8.14
C THR A 480 -15.74 -1.30 8.31
N LYS A 481 -15.91 -0.76 9.54
CA LYS A 481 -16.67 0.47 9.77
C LYS A 481 -16.13 1.64 8.96
N ALA A 482 -14.81 1.81 8.97
CA ALA A 482 -14.13 2.82 8.17
C ALA A 482 -14.37 2.65 6.66
N ASN A 483 -14.31 1.42 6.15
CA ASN A 483 -14.60 1.10 4.76
C ASN A 483 -16.06 1.42 4.38
N VAL A 484 -17.01 1.09 5.27
CA VAL A 484 -18.44 1.41 5.08
C VAL A 484 -18.65 2.92 5.02
N HIS A 485 -18.06 3.67 5.95
CA HIS A 485 -18.14 5.13 5.95
C HIS A 485 -17.52 5.75 4.69
N TRP A 486 -16.38 5.20 4.24
CA TRP A 486 -15.75 5.61 2.99
C TRP A 486 -16.66 5.38 1.78
N MET A 487 -17.30 4.21 1.69
CA MET A 487 -18.26 3.92 0.62
C MET A 487 -19.44 4.90 0.64
N GLN A 488 -19.99 5.21 1.81
CA GLN A 488 -21.09 6.16 1.97
C GLN A 488 -20.70 7.59 1.55
N SER A 489 -19.45 7.98 1.80
CA SER A 489 -18.98 9.36 1.59
C SER A 489 -18.45 9.61 0.17
N HIS A 490 -17.79 8.62 -0.45
CA HIS A 490 -16.98 8.85 -1.65
C HIS A 490 -17.39 8.02 -2.88
N TYR A 491 -18.18 6.97 -2.71
CA TYR A 491 -18.52 6.10 -3.84
C TYR A 491 -19.23 6.87 -4.97
N HIS A 492 -20.18 7.73 -4.62
CA HIS A 492 -21.00 8.45 -5.60
C HIS A 492 -20.18 9.48 -6.42
N GLU A 493 -19.32 10.26 -5.77
CA GLU A 493 -18.45 11.22 -6.47
C GLU A 493 -17.45 10.51 -7.40
N ILE A 494 -16.89 9.37 -6.96
CA ILE A 494 -15.95 8.57 -7.79
C ILE A 494 -16.69 7.98 -8.99
N ASP A 495 -17.91 7.48 -8.80
CA ASP A 495 -18.74 6.94 -9.89
C ASP A 495 -19.07 8.00 -10.95
N ILE A 496 -19.45 9.21 -10.52
CA ILE A 496 -19.68 10.36 -11.41
C ILE A 496 -18.38 10.72 -12.14
N TRP A 497 -17.26 10.81 -11.43
CA TRP A 497 -15.97 11.16 -12.02
C TRP A 497 -15.55 10.14 -13.08
N LEU A 498 -15.67 8.85 -12.79
CA LEU A 498 -15.35 7.76 -13.72
C LEU A 498 -16.24 7.81 -14.97
N SER A 499 -17.54 8.08 -14.78
CA SER A 499 -18.51 8.20 -15.87
C SER A 499 -18.17 9.35 -16.81
N ASN A 500 -17.81 10.53 -16.27
CA ASN A 500 -17.44 11.70 -17.05
C ASN A 500 -16.11 11.51 -17.80
N THR A 501 -15.12 10.90 -17.15
CA THR A 501 -13.79 10.71 -17.71
C THR A 501 -13.77 9.68 -18.85
N LYS A 502 -14.72 8.73 -18.87
CA LYS A 502 -14.88 7.77 -19.98
C LYS A 502 -14.96 8.44 -21.35
N HIS A 503 -15.62 9.59 -21.45
CA HIS A 503 -15.80 10.31 -22.71
C HIS A 503 -14.53 10.98 -23.22
N LEU A 504 -13.60 11.31 -22.34
CA LEU A 504 -12.32 11.93 -22.67
C LEU A 504 -11.27 10.92 -23.13
N LEU A 505 -11.44 9.63 -22.79
CA LEU A 505 -10.50 8.55 -23.08
C LEU A 505 -10.80 7.79 -24.38
N ILE A 506 -11.89 8.12 -25.09
CA ILE A 506 -12.29 7.50 -26.38
C ILE A 506 -11.89 8.41 -27.58
N ARG A 507 -11.30 9.57 -27.32
CA ARG A 507 -10.65 10.42 -28.33
C ARG A 507 -9.13 10.29 -28.21
#